data_AF-A0AA89CST9-F1
#
_entry.id   AF-A0AA89CST9-F1
#
_cell.length_a   1.000
_cell.length_b   1.000
_cell.length_c   1.000
_cell.angle_alpha   90.00
_cell.angle_beta   90.00
_cell.angle_gamma   90.00
#
_symmetry.space_group_name_H-M   'P 1'
#
loop_
_entity.id
_entity.type
_entity.pdbx_description
1 polymer ?
#
loop_
_entity_poly.entity_id
_entity_poly.type
_entity_poly.pdbx_seq_one_letter_code
_entity_poly.pdbx_strand_id
1 'polypeptide(L)'
;MAIIFLPIFGALSYLILNVFTKRDLDVVQEGLTSVINPTKRITDLEKKFKFSNTFKNQVALADAYLDHEMYEKAAENYEGSLKDVFVNDYYVILKLIKTNYLLGDYEQAKSYAQRIKEDSKFRKSEGLYYYSLSIEKLGNIKEAEMLFSQFDAPYSNYFERLELSRFYIRNMKTSEAKLLLSEILMESEGMSRPNYKQHKSVFKTAKELLNSIT
;
A
#
# COMPACT_ATOMS: atom_id res chain seq x y z
N MET A 1 -2.26 -55.65 8.85
CA MET A 1 -3.26 -54.88 8.10
C MET A 1 -2.90 -53.41 8.22
N ALA A 2 -2.63 -52.73 7.12
CA ALA A 2 -2.27 -51.31 7.11
C ALA A 2 -3.54 -50.46 7.15
N ILE A 3 -3.64 -49.57 8.14
CA ILE A 3 -4.61 -48.46 8.12
C ILE A 3 -3.90 -47.29 7.45
N ILE A 4 -4.18 -47.10 6.16
CA ILE A 4 -3.80 -45.89 5.43
C ILE A 4 -4.82 -44.82 5.82
N PHE A 5 -4.41 -43.87 6.66
CA PHE A 5 -5.18 -42.68 6.93
C PHE A 5 -4.84 -41.62 5.87
N LEU A 6 -5.88 -41.22 5.16
CA LEU A 6 -5.85 -40.51 3.89
C LEU A 6 -5.83 -38.99 4.16
N PRO A 7 -4.82 -38.21 3.73
CA PRO A 7 -4.80 -36.76 3.95
C PRO A 7 -5.61 -36.06 2.84
N ILE A 8 -6.93 -36.29 2.77
CA ILE A 8 -7.77 -35.62 1.75
C ILE A 8 -7.97 -34.13 2.06
N PHE A 9 -7.89 -33.73 3.32
CA PHE A 9 -8.18 -32.35 3.72
C PHE A 9 -7.08 -31.35 3.35
N GLY A 10 -5.87 -31.81 2.96
CA GLY A 10 -4.78 -30.93 2.51
C GLY A 10 -4.87 -30.54 1.02
N ALA A 11 -5.53 -31.36 0.18
CA ALA A 11 -5.60 -31.09 -1.25
C ALA A 11 -6.76 -30.16 -1.63
N LEU A 12 -7.86 -30.17 -0.85
CA LEU A 12 -9.00 -29.28 -1.09
C LEU A 12 -8.73 -27.81 -0.70
N SER A 13 -7.83 -27.53 0.25
CA SER A 13 -7.47 -26.14 0.59
C SER A 13 -6.75 -25.44 -0.56
N TYR A 14 -5.90 -26.16 -1.30
CA TYR A 14 -5.16 -25.63 -2.44
C TYR A 14 -6.06 -25.29 -3.64
N LEU A 15 -7.14 -26.03 -3.85
CA LEU A 15 -8.06 -25.76 -4.96
C LEU A 15 -8.98 -24.56 -4.69
N ILE A 16 -9.32 -24.27 -3.42
CA ILE A 16 -10.18 -23.15 -3.08
C ILE A 16 -9.42 -21.82 -3.07
N LEU A 17 -8.13 -21.82 -2.69
CA LEU A 17 -7.28 -20.62 -2.77
C LEU A 17 -7.00 -20.19 -4.22
N ASN A 18 -6.97 -21.12 -5.18
CA ASN A 18 -6.50 -20.86 -6.54
C ASN A 18 -7.61 -20.38 -7.52
N VAL A 19 -8.89 -20.43 -7.11
CA VAL A 19 -10.03 -20.02 -7.95
C VAL A 19 -10.46 -18.57 -7.68
N PHE A 20 -10.16 -18.02 -6.50
CA PHE A 20 -10.42 -16.61 -6.19
C PHE A 20 -9.27 -15.65 -6.56
N THR A 21 -8.13 -16.19 -6.97
CA THR A 21 -6.91 -15.44 -7.34
C THR A 21 -6.79 -15.16 -8.83
N LYS A 22 -7.86 -15.27 -9.62
CA LYS A 22 -7.81 -15.03 -11.08
C LYS A 22 -8.25 -13.62 -11.53
N ARG A 23 -8.37 -12.66 -10.62
CA ARG A 23 -8.62 -11.24 -10.99
C ARG A 23 -7.68 -10.20 -10.40
N ASP A 24 -6.73 -10.58 -9.53
CA ASP A 24 -5.70 -9.67 -9.02
C ASP A 24 -4.34 -10.38 -8.84
N LEU A 25 -4.05 -11.40 -9.65
CA LEU A 25 -2.70 -11.95 -9.79
C LEU A 25 -2.17 -11.68 -11.19
N ASP A 26 -1.81 -10.43 -11.43
CA ASP A 26 -0.82 -10.05 -12.42
C ASP A 26 -0.04 -8.84 -11.86
N VAL A 27 0.65 -9.04 -10.73
CA VAL A 27 1.97 -8.44 -10.58
C VAL A 27 2.93 -9.60 -10.73
N VAL A 28 3.11 -9.97 -11.99
CA VAL A 28 4.18 -10.84 -12.44
C VAL A 28 5.48 -10.19 -11.96
N GLN A 29 6.08 -10.79 -10.93
CA GLN A 29 7.46 -10.54 -10.55
C GLN A 29 8.37 -11.24 -11.57
N GLU A 30 8.26 -10.82 -12.84
CA GLU A 30 9.26 -11.13 -13.86
C GLU A 30 10.24 -9.98 -13.84
N GLY A 31 11.50 -10.32 -13.56
CA GLY A 31 12.64 -9.46 -13.80
C GLY A 31 12.65 -9.04 -15.26
N LEU A 32 12.01 -7.92 -15.55
CA LEU A 32 12.14 -7.16 -16.77
C LEU A 32 12.91 -5.91 -16.40
N THR A 33 14.23 -6.00 -16.48
CA THR A 33 15.07 -4.85 -16.85
C THR A 33 14.69 -4.45 -18.29
N SER A 34 13.45 -4.01 -18.49
CA SER A 34 13.15 -3.15 -19.62
C SER A 34 13.98 -1.90 -19.36
N VAL A 35 14.89 -1.58 -20.29
CA VAL A 35 15.68 -0.36 -20.20
C VAL A 35 14.69 0.79 -20.43
N ILE A 36 14.04 1.24 -19.34
CA ILE A 36 13.20 2.43 -19.36
C ILE A 36 14.15 3.57 -19.69
N ASN A 37 13.98 4.15 -20.88
CA ASN A 37 14.76 5.31 -21.28
C ASN A 37 14.37 6.47 -20.34
N PRO A 38 15.30 7.00 -19.52
CA PRO A 38 14.97 8.02 -18.54
C PRO A 38 14.39 9.23 -19.24
N THR A 39 13.30 9.78 -18.67
CA THR A 39 12.67 10.96 -19.25
C THR A 39 13.58 12.17 -19.12
N LYS A 40 13.35 13.20 -19.95
CA LYS A 40 14.09 14.46 -19.88
C LYS A 40 14.16 15.00 -18.44
N ARG A 41 13.05 14.92 -17.70
CA ARG A 41 12.97 15.32 -16.29
C ARG A 41 13.99 14.58 -15.42
N ILE A 42 14.09 13.25 -15.56
CA ILE A 42 15.09 12.45 -14.82
C ILE A 42 16.50 12.89 -15.21
N THR A 43 16.81 12.96 -16.50
CA THR A 43 18.16 13.32 -16.96
C THR A 43 18.60 14.72 -16.51
N ASP A 44 17.66 15.68 -16.44
CA ASP A 44 17.93 17.03 -15.95
C ASP A 44 18.18 17.04 -14.44
N LEU A 45 17.45 16.22 -13.68
CA LEU A 45 17.65 16.04 -12.24
C LEU A 45 18.95 15.30 -11.90
N GLU A 46 19.34 14.29 -12.68
CA GLU A 46 20.64 13.63 -12.56
C GLU A 46 21.79 14.62 -12.77
N LYS A 47 21.72 15.45 -13.82
CA LYS A 47 22.71 16.51 -14.07
C LYS A 47 22.76 17.51 -12.91
N LYS A 48 21.59 17.91 -12.39
CA LYS A 48 21.49 18.85 -11.29
C LYS A 48 22.08 18.28 -10.00
N PHE A 49 21.81 17.02 -9.69
CA PHE A 49 22.39 16.34 -8.55
C PHE A 49 23.91 16.22 -8.73
N LYS A 50 24.40 15.75 -9.87
CA LYS A 50 25.83 15.65 -10.17
C LYS A 50 26.57 17.00 -10.05
N PHE A 51 25.94 18.10 -10.46
CA PHE A 51 26.51 19.44 -10.31
C PHE A 51 26.51 19.90 -8.85
N SER A 52 25.50 19.50 -8.06
CA SER A 52 25.35 19.90 -6.67
C SER A 52 24.63 18.82 -5.87
N ASN A 53 25.41 18.03 -5.11
CA ASN A 53 24.94 16.90 -4.29
C ASN A 53 24.25 17.38 -3.00
N THR A 54 23.17 18.14 -3.11
CA THR A 54 22.37 18.59 -1.96
C THR A 54 21.24 17.62 -1.67
N PHE A 55 20.82 17.56 -0.40
CA PHE A 55 19.63 16.81 0.05
C PHE A 55 18.43 17.05 -0.88
N LYS A 56 18.09 18.32 -1.13
CA LYS A 56 16.97 18.70 -1.99
C LYS A 56 17.09 18.16 -3.41
N ASN A 57 18.28 18.20 -4.01
CA ASN A 57 18.48 17.69 -5.38
C ASN A 57 18.36 16.18 -5.43
N GLN A 58 18.88 15.46 -4.42
CA GLN A 58 18.80 14.01 -4.34
C GLN A 58 17.37 13.53 -4.13
N VAL A 59 16.63 14.14 -3.20
CA VAL A 59 15.22 13.82 -2.94
C VAL A 59 14.36 14.11 -4.17
N ALA A 60 14.60 15.22 -4.87
CA ALA A 60 13.87 15.52 -6.11
C ALA A 60 14.14 14.49 -7.22
N LEU A 61 15.37 13.98 -7.31
CA LEU A 61 15.73 12.89 -8.22
C LEU A 61 15.05 11.58 -7.82
N ALA A 62 15.02 11.25 -6.52
CA ALA A 62 14.33 10.09 -5.99
C ALA A 62 12.81 10.13 -6.26
N ASP A 63 12.17 11.29 -6.04
CA ASP A 63 10.76 11.51 -6.37
C ASP A 63 10.50 11.27 -7.86
N ALA A 64 11.38 11.76 -8.75
CA ALA A 64 11.25 11.54 -10.18
C ALA A 64 11.42 10.06 -10.56
N TYR A 65 12.30 9.31 -9.90
CA TYR A 65 12.40 7.87 -10.11
C TYR A 65 11.15 7.13 -9.65
N LEU A 66 10.61 7.48 -8.48
CA LEU A 66 9.39 6.89 -7.95
C LEU A 66 8.19 7.16 -8.87
N ASP A 67 8.06 8.39 -9.39
CA ASP A 67 7.02 8.80 -10.35
C ASP A 67 7.05 7.97 -11.65
N HIS A 68 8.18 7.36 -12.00
CA HIS A 68 8.38 6.55 -13.22
C HIS A 68 8.58 5.07 -12.90
N GLU A 69 8.19 4.62 -11.71
CA GLU A 69 8.24 3.22 -11.29
C GLU A 69 9.66 2.62 -11.26
N MET A 70 10.69 3.46 -11.22
CA MET A 70 12.09 3.07 -11.11
C MET A 70 12.47 2.89 -9.63
N TYR A 71 11.82 1.95 -8.97
CA TYR A 71 11.78 1.88 -7.51
C TYR A 71 13.15 1.65 -6.86
N GLU A 72 14.04 0.86 -7.46
CA GLU A 72 15.37 0.59 -6.92
C GLU A 72 16.20 1.88 -6.88
N LYS A 73 16.16 2.66 -7.97
CA LYS A 73 16.85 3.95 -8.05
C LYS A 73 16.23 4.98 -7.10
N ALA A 74 14.91 4.95 -6.94
CA ALA A 74 14.23 5.81 -5.99
C ALA A 74 14.68 5.50 -4.56
N ALA A 75 14.69 4.22 -4.16
CA ALA A 75 15.16 3.77 -2.84
C ALA A 75 16.61 4.20 -2.61
N GLU A 76 17.53 3.89 -3.52
CA GLU A 76 18.94 4.26 -3.40
C GLU A 76 19.12 5.77 -3.17
N ASN A 77 18.39 6.62 -3.91
CA ASN A 77 18.51 8.07 -3.76
C ASN A 77 17.86 8.59 -2.47
N TYR A 78 16.71 8.04 -2.06
CA TYR A 78 16.10 8.41 -0.79
C TYR A 78 16.99 8.00 0.40
N GLU A 79 17.49 6.77 0.44
CA GLU A 79 18.40 6.29 1.48
C GLU A 79 19.69 7.10 1.49
N GLY A 80 20.25 7.36 0.31
CA GLY A 80 21.44 8.18 0.15
C GLY A 80 21.26 9.64 0.62
N SER A 81 20.01 10.13 0.71
CA SER A 81 19.68 11.46 1.21
C SER A 81 19.52 11.53 2.73
N LEU A 82 19.31 10.40 3.42
CA LEU A 82 19.19 10.33 4.89
C LEU A 82 20.57 10.37 5.58
N LYS A 83 21.27 11.49 5.46
CA LYS A 83 22.61 11.73 6.03
C LYS A 83 22.65 12.97 6.90
N ASP A 84 23.64 13.05 7.78
CA ASP A 84 23.91 14.19 8.66
C ASP A 84 22.65 14.63 9.44
N VAL A 85 22.20 15.87 9.25
CA VAL A 85 21.02 16.43 9.91
C VAL A 85 19.70 15.89 9.36
N PHE A 86 19.72 15.20 8.21
CA PHE A 86 18.53 14.66 7.53
C PHE A 86 18.29 13.19 7.81
N VAL A 87 19.07 12.54 8.70
CA VAL A 87 18.92 11.10 8.98
C VAL A 87 17.49 10.71 9.29
N ASN A 88 16.73 11.54 10.01
CA ASN A 88 15.34 11.30 10.38
C ASN A 88 14.34 12.20 9.62
N ASP A 89 14.66 12.59 8.38
CA ASP A 89 13.73 13.38 7.58
C ASP A 89 12.41 12.62 7.35
N TYR A 90 11.32 13.18 7.87
CA TYR A 90 10.00 12.54 7.89
C TYR A 90 9.45 12.29 6.49
N TYR A 91 9.65 13.24 5.57
CA TYR A 91 9.17 13.10 4.18
C TYR A 91 9.87 11.94 3.48
N VAL A 92 11.19 11.88 3.57
CA VAL A 92 11.99 10.81 2.95
C VAL A 92 11.66 9.46 3.57
N ILE A 93 11.47 9.37 4.89
CA ILE A 93 11.05 8.12 5.54
C ILE A 93 9.69 7.65 5.01
N LEU A 94 8.69 8.55 4.88
CA LEU A 94 7.40 8.18 4.28
C LEU A 94 7.55 7.63 2.86
N LYS A 95 8.41 8.27 2.05
CA LYS A 95 8.69 7.82 0.68
C LYS A 95 9.40 6.47 0.66
N LEU A 96 10.29 6.19 1.60
CA LEU A 96 10.97 4.90 1.70
C LEU A 96 10.01 3.78 2.11
N ILE A 97 9.04 4.03 2.99
CA ILE A 97 8.01 3.01 3.33
C ILE A 97 7.24 2.62 2.06
N LYS A 98 6.76 3.61 1.30
CA LYS A 98 6.07 3.38 0.02
C LYS A 98 6.96 2.66 -0.99
N THR A 99 8.17 3.16 -1.22
CA THR A 99 9.08 2.65 -2.25
C THR A 99 9.48 1.21 -1.96
N ASN A 100 9.81 0.88 -0.70
CA ASN A 100 10.17 -0.48 -0.32
C ASN A 100 8.98 -1.44 -0.42
N TYR A 101 7.76 -1.01 -0.09
CA TYR A 101 6.57 -1.83 -0.36
C TYR A 101 6.41 -2.14 -1.85
N LEU A 102 6.57 -1.14 -2.72
CA LEU A 102 6.47 -1.30 -4.18
C LEU A 102 7.58 -2.18 -4.76
N LEU A 103 8.77 -2.18 -4.15
CA LEU A 103 9.86 -3.11 -4.46
C LEU A 103 9.59 -4.55 -4.01
N GLY A 104 8.63 -4.76 -3.10
CA GLY A 104 8.43 -6.03 -2.43
C GLY A 104 9.34 -6.26 -1.22
N ASP A 105 10.14 -5.26 -0.81
CA ASP A 105 10.94 -5.32 0.41
C ASP A 105 10.12 -4.87 1.64
N TYR A 106 9.24 -5.77 2.07
CA TYR A 106 8.30 -5.50 3.14
C TYR A 106 8.96 -5.35 4.52
N GLU A 107 10.09 -6.02 4.77
CA GLU A 107 10.85 -5.86 6.01
C GLU A 107 11.52 -4.48 6.08
N GLN A 108 12.08 -3.98 4.97
CA GLN A 108 12.65 -2.65 4.93
C GLN A 108 11.57 -1.56 5.06
N ALA A 109 10.40 -1.75 4.43
CA ALA A 109 9.26 -0.86 4.62
C ALA A 109 8.82 -0.78 6.10
N LYS A 110 8.72 -1.93 6.78
CA LYS A 110 8.46 -2.02 8.23
C LYS A 110 9.54 -1.32 9.06
N SER A 111 10.81 -1.56 8.75
CA SER A 111 11.95 -0.94 9.43
C SER A 111 11.87 0.59 9.37
N TYR A 112 11.58 1.17 8.20
CA TYR A 112 11.38 2.61 8.08
C TYR A 112 10.15 3.12 8.80
N ALA A 113 9.01 2.41 8.76
CA ALA A 113 7.80 2.79 9.47
C ALA A 113 8.02 2.86 10.99
N GLN A 114 8.78 1.91 11.55
CA GLN A 114 9.10 1.88 12.97
C GLN A 114 9.86 3.12 13.46
N ARG A 115 10.53 3.85 12.57
CA ARG A 115 11.26 5.08 12.92
C ARG A 115 10.35 6.28 13.16
N ILE A 116 9.16 6.28 12.56
CA ILE A 116 8.20 7.39 12.63
C ILE A 116 6.83 6.99 13.22
N LYS A 117 6.67 5.74 13.66
CA LYS A 117 5.39 5.21 14.17
C LYS A 117 4.79 5.98 15.34
N GLU A 118 5.64 6.62 16.16
CA GLU A 118 5.21 7.41 17.32
C GLU A 118 4.82 8.86 16.94
N ASP A 119 5.12 9.31 15.70
CA ASP A 119 4.70 10.62 15.23
C ASP A 119 3.18 10.63 14.99
N SER A 120 2.48 11.59 15.60
CA SER A 120 1.03 11.71 15.47
C SER A 120 0.57 11.94 14.02
N LYS A 121 1.42 12.53 13.18
CA LYS A 121 1.16 12.74 11.74
C LYS A 121 1.18 11.43 10.96
N PHE A 122 1.89 10.40 11.45
CA PHE A 122 2.03 9.13 10.74
C PHE A 122 0.68 8.43 10.60
N ARG A 123 -0.17 8.51 11.64
CA ARG A 123 -1.49 7.88 11.68
C ARG A 123 -2.44 8.28 10.54
N LYS A 124 -2.22 9.46 9.95
CA LYS A 124 -3.03 10.01 8.85
C LYS A 124 -2.27 10.07 7.54
N SER A 125 -1.14 9.39 7.45
CA SER A 125 -0.26 9.44 6.29
C SER A 125 -0.47 8.25 5.37
N GLU A 126 -0.15 8.44 4.09
CA GLU A 126 -0.02 7.35 3.11
C GLU A 126 1.00 6.28 3.58
N GLY A 127 1.97 6.66 4.42
CA GLY A 127 2.96 5.74 4.98
C GLY A 127 2.36 4.69 5.92
N LEU A 128 1.32 5.03 6.69
CA LEU A 128 0.62 4.03 7.51
C LEU A 128 -0.03 2.98 6.60
N TYR A 129 -0.60 3.38 5.47
CA TYR A 129 -1.23 2.46 4.52
C TYR A 129 -0.22 1.44 3.96
N TYR A 130 0.92 1.89 3.44
CA TYR A 130 1.96 0.97 2.96
C TYR A 130 2.61 0.16 4.08
N TYR A 131 2.69 0.71 5.29
CA TYR A 131 3.13 -0.05 6.46
C TYR A 131 2.17 -1.20 6.76
N SER A 132 0.86 -0.93 6.83
CA SER A 132 -0.18 -1.95 7.04
C SER A 132 -0.14 -3.04 5.97
N LEU A 133 0.01 -2.66 4.70
CA LEU A 133 0.17 -3.61 3.59
C LEU A 133 1.45 -4.46 3.73
N SER A 134 2.56 -3.85 4.15
CA SER A 134 3.82 -4.59 4.36
C SER A 134 3.67 -5.61 5.48
N ILE A 135 3.03 -5.25 6.60
CA ILE A 135 2.73 -6.15 7.71
C ILE A 135 1.80 -7.31 7.27
N GLU A 136 0.80 -7.02 6.44
CA GLU A 136 -0.07 -8.03 5.83
C GLU A 136 0.73 -9.02 4.97
N LYS A 137 1.63 -8.51 4.10
CA LYS A 137 2.48 -9.33 3.23
C LYS A 137 3.49 -10.18 3.99
N LEU A 138 3.94 -9.72 5.16
CA LEU A 138 4.77 -10.50 6.09
C LEU A 138 3.97 -11.57 6.87
N GLY A 139 2.66 -11.68 6.63
CA GLY A 139 1.80 -12.68 7.24
C GLY A 139 1.29 -12.33 8.64
N ASN A 140 1.61 -11.15 9.18
CA ASN A 140 1.11 -10.72 10.48
C ASN A 140 -0.28 -10.05 10.36
N ILE A 141 -1.28 -10.85 10.01
CA ILE A 141 -2.64 -10.37 9.69
C ILE A 141 -3.29 -9.62 10.85
N LYS A 142 -3.04 -10.04 12.10
CA LYS A 142 -3.61 -9.37 13.28
C LYS A 142 -3.04 -7.96 13.47
N GLU A 143 -1.73 -7.79 13.31
CA GLU A 143 -1.11 -6.47 13.39
C GLU A 143 -1.56 -5.59 12.21
N ALA A 144 -1.62 -6.15 11.00
CA ALA A 144 -2.10 -5.42 9.83
C ALA A 144 -3.53 -4.89 10.06
N GLU A 145 -4.42 -5.72 10.60
CA GLU A 145 -5.79 -5.33 10.93
C GLU A 145 -5.82 -4.19 11.96
N MET A 146 -5.02 -4.27 13.03
CA MET A 146 -4.92 -3.19 14.02
C MET A 146 -4.41 -1.87 13.41
N LEU A 147 -3.57 -1.93 12.38
CA LEU A 147 -3.08 -0.76 11.68
C LEU A 147 -4.13 -0.19 10.72
N PHE A 148 -4.77 -1.04 9.91
CA PHE A 148 -5.84 -0.63 9.01
C PHE A 148 -7.07 -0.10 9.75
N SER A 149 -7.42 -0.66 10.92
CA SER A 149 -8.56 -0.21 11.71
C SER A 149 -8.41 1.23 12.20
N GLN A 150 -7.19 1.79 12.21
CA GLN A 150 -6.97 3.22 12.53
C GLN A 150 -7.58 4.16 11.47
N PHE A 151 -7.87 3.64 10.28
CA PHE A 151 -8.55 4.40 9.22
C PHE A 151 -10.04 4.53 9.44
N ASP A 152 -10.63 3.68 10.28
CA ASP A 152 -12.07 3.68 10.48
C ASP A 152 -12.51 4.88 11.31
N ALA A 153 -13.04 5.88 10.60
CA ALA A 153 -13.53 7.12 11.16
C ALA A 153 -14.85 7.48 10.45
N PRO A 154 -16.02 7.11 11.02
CA PRO A 154 -17.32 7.36 10.42
C PRO A 154 -17.50 8.82 9.96
N TYR A 155 -18.21 8.99 8.85
CA TYR A 155 -18.42 10.27 8.17
C TYR A 155 -17.14 10.95 7.61
N SER A 156 -16.00 10.24 7.62
CA SER A 156 -14.71 10.74 7.12
C SER A 156 -13.86 9.61 6.53
N ASN A 157 -12.67 9.94 6.02
CA ASN A 157 -11.66 8.97 5.56
C ASN A 157 -12.20 7.89 4.61
N TYR A 158 -13.12 8.25 3.71
CA TYR A 158 -13.81 7.27 2.87
C TYR A 158 -12.85 6.43 2.03
N PHE A 159 -11.77 7.05 1.53
CA PHE A 159 -10.75 6.32 0.78
C PHE A 159 -10.05 5.28 1.65
N GLU A 160 -9.63 5.66 2.86
CA GLU A 160 -8.93 4.77 3.77
C GLU A 160 -9.85 3.68 4.34
N ARG A 161 -11.13 3.98 4.58
CA ARG A 161 -12.16 2.98 4.95
C ARG A 161 -12.45 1.99 3.82
N LEU A 162 -12.39 2.44 2.56
CA LEU A 162 -12.45 1.54 1.40
C LEU A 162 -11.24 0.60 1.39
N GLU A 163 -10.04 1.09 1.70
CA GLU A 163 -8.85 0.24 1.79
C GLU A 163 -8.90 -0.77 2.95
N LEU A 164 -9.45 -0.39 4.11
CA LEU A 164 -9.75 -1.34 5.19
C LEU A 164 -10.75 -2.42 4.73
N SER A 165 -11.76 -2.04 3.96
CA SER A 165 -12.71 -3.01 3.37
C SER A 165 -12.00 -3.99 2.43
N ARG A 166 -11.07 -3.51 1.58
CA ARG A 166 -10.26 -4.38 0.71
C ARG A 166 -9.36 -5.33 1.52
N PHE A 167 -8.76 -4.84 2.60
CA PHE A 167 -8.01 -5.69 3.52
C PHE A 167 -8.88 -6.83 4.07
N TYR A 168 -10.09 -6.53 4.53
CA TYR A 168 -11.02 -7.56 5.01
C TYR A 168 -11.36 -8.58 3.91
N ILE A 169 -11.61 -8.14 2.67
CA ILE A 169 -11.87 -9.03 1.53
C ILE A 169 -10.68 -9.96 1.28
N ARG A 170 -9.45 -9.42 1.17
CA ARG A 170 -8.23 -10.21 0.93
C ARG A 170 -7.98 -11.26 2.01
N ASN A 171 -8.41 -10.99 3.24
CA ASN A 171 -8.23 -11.86 4.39
C ASN A 171 -9.47 -12.70 4.73
N MET A 172 -10.41 -12.86 3.78
CA MET A 172 -11.63 -13.67 3.91
C MET A 172 -12.57 -13.24 5.03
N LYS A 173 -12.45 -11.98 5.52
CA LYS A 173 -13.32 -11.33 6.50
C LYS A 173 -14.49 -10.64 5.80
N THR A 174 -15.24 -11.41 5.01
CA THR A 174 -16.26 -10.87 4.12
C THR A 174 -17.42 -10.20 4.86
N SER A 175 -17.72 -10.64 6.08
CA SER A 175 -18.80 -10.06 6.90
C SER A 175 -18.45 -8.65 7.35
N GLU A 176 -17.22 -8.46 7.83
CA GLU A 176 -16.66 -7.18 8.24
C GLU A 176 -16.54 -6.22 7.06
N ALA A 177 -16.08 -6.72 5.90
CA ALA A 177 -16.08 -5.95 4.65
C ALA A 177 -17.50 -5.47 4.28
N LYS A 178 -18.50 -6.37 4.32
CA LYS A 178 -19.89 -6.04 3.99
C LYS A 178 -20.45 -4.95 4.90
N LEU A 179 -20.20 -5.07 6.21
CA LEU A 179 -20.64 -4.10 7.20
C LEU A 179 -20.06 -2.71 6.89
N LEU A 180 -18.74 -2.61 6.76
CA LEU A 180 -18.05 -1.34 6.51
C LEU A 180 -18.44 -0.71 5.16
N LEU A 181 -18.54 -1.52 4.10
CA LEU A 181 -18.99 -1.03 2.79
C LEU A 181 -20.43 -0.53 2.82
N SER A 182 -21.31 -1.17 3.59
CA SER A 182 -22.70 -0.74 3.75
C SER A 182 -22.80 0.57 4.53
N GLU A 183 -22.00 0.74 5.58
CA GLU A 183 -21.88 2.00 6.32
C GLU A 183 -21.41 3.15 5.42
N ILE A 184 -20.33 2.95 4.65
CA ILE A 184 -19.82 3.95 3.68
C ILE A 184 -20.92 4.39 2.71
N LEU A 185 -21.72 3.46 2.19
CA LEU A 185 -22.80 3.77 1.26
C LEU A 185 -23.97 4.47 1.94
N MET A 186 -24.37 4.03 3.14
CA MET A 186 -25.44 4.67 3.91
C MET A 186 -25.10 6.12 4.26
N GLU A 187 -23.87 6.38 4.69
CA GLU A 187 -23.38 7.74 4.96
C GLU A 187 -23.45 8.62 3.71
N SER A 188 -23.23 8.05 2.51
CA SER A 188 -23.30 8.78 1.24
C SER A 188 -24.71 9.25 0.88
N GLU A 189 -25.76 8.58 1.34
CA GLU A 189 -27.17 8.93 1.04
C GLU A 189 -27.59 10.23 1.72
N GLY A 190 -27.02 10.52 2.90
CA GLY A 190 -27.27 11.74 3.66
C GLY A 190 -26.44 12.95 3.23
N MET A 191 -25.57 12.81 2.22
CA MET A 191 -24.62 13.87 1.85
C MET A 191 -25.23 14.99 1.00
N SER A 192 -24.68 16.20 1.17
CA SER A 192 -24.85 17.28 0.21
C SER A 192 -24.20 16.92 -1.14
N ARG A 193 -24.75 17.47 -2.24
CA ARG A 193 -24.21 17.22 -3.60
C ARG A 193 -22.71 17.53 -3.74
N PRO A 194 -22.17 18.64 -3.20
CA PRO A 194 -20.73 18.91 -3.29
C PRO A 194 -19.89 17.85 -2.57
N ASN A 195 -20.30 17.45 -1.36
CA ASN A 195 -19.58 16.45 -0.56
C ASN A 195 -19.61 15.07 -1.26
N TYR A 196 -20.79 14.67 -1.75
CA TYR A 196 -20.91 13.45 -2.54
C TYR A 196 -19.99 13.45 -3.77
N LYS A 197 -19.95 14.57 -4.51
CA LYS A 197 -19.11 14.70 -5.71
C LYS A 197 -17.62 14.54 -5.40
N GLN A 198 -17.17 15.00 -4.24
CA GLN A 198 -15.78 14.86 -3.79
C GLN A 198 -15.37 13.40 -3.59
N HIS A 199 -16.29 12.54 -3.13
CA HIS A 199 -16.01 11.13 -2.81
C HIS A 199 -16.67 10.13 -3.76
N LYS A 200 -17.20 10.61 -4.90
CA LYS A 200 -17.99 9.80 -5.84
C LYS A 200 -17.28 8.52 -6.30
N SER A 201 -15.98 8.59 -6.58
CA SER A 201 -15.20 7.42 -7.00
C SER A 201 -15.14 6.34 -5.93
N VAL A 202 -15.00 6.73 -4.67
CA VAL A 202 -14.99 5.82 -3.52
C VAL A 202 -16.35 5.13 -3.38
N PHE A 203 -17.46 5.88 -3.41
CA PHE A 203 -18.79 5.30 -3.28
C PHE A 203 -19.14 4.35 -4.42
N LYS A 204 -18.76 4.70 -5.66
CA LYS A 204 -18.92 3.80 -6.81
C LYS A 204 -18.18 2.48 -6.56
N THR A 205 -16.92 2.57 -6.15
CA THR A 205 -16.07 1.40 -5.88
C THR A 205 -16.59 0.57 -4.71
N ALA A 206 -17.08 1.21 -3.64
CA ALA A 206 -17.67 0.54 -2.49
C ALA A 206 -18.90 -0.28 -2.89
N LYS A 207 -19.76 0.27 -3.76
CA LYS A 207 -20.92 -0.44 -4.31
C LYS A 207 -20.53 -1.63 -5.18
N GLU A 208 -19.52 -1.46 -6.02
CA GLU A 208 -19.00 -2.55 -6.86
C GLU A 208 -18.43 -3.69 -6.02
N LEU A 209 -17.64 -3.37 -4.98
CA LEU A 209 -17.11 -4.36 -4.05
C LEU A 209 -18.23 -5.06 -3.28
N LEU A 210 -19.20 -4.33 -2.73
CA LEU A 210 -20.30 -4.92 -1.96
C LEU A 210 -21.08 -5.94 -2.78
N ASN A 211 -21.37 -5.62 -4.04
CA ASN A 211 -22.04 -6.53 -4.98
C ASN A 211 -21.19 -7.75 -5.33
N SER A 212 -19.86 -7.64 -5.31
CA SER A 212 -18.95 -8.75 -5.64
C SER A 212 -18.80 -9.80 -4.53
N ILE A 213 -19.12 -9.43 -3.28
CA ILE A 213 -19.02 -10.31 -2.09
C ILE A 213 -20.40 -10.93 -1.76
N THR A 214 -21.47 -10.49 -2.43
CA THR A 214 -22.85 -10.97 -2.24
C THR A 214 -23.09 -12.24 -3.03
#